data_AF-A0A8J6P5H2-F1
#
_entry.id   AF-A0A8J6P5H2-F1
#
_cell.length_a   1.000
_cell.length_b   1.000
_cell.length_c   1.000
_cell.angle_alpha   90.00
_cell.angle_beta   90.00
_cell.angle_gamma   90.00
#
_symmetry.space_group_name_H-M   'P 1'
#
loop_
_entity.id
_entity.type
_entity.pdbx_description
1 polymer ?
#
loop_
_entity_poly.entity_id
_entity_poly.type
_entity_poly.pdbx_seq_one_letter_code
_entity_poly.pdbx_strand_id
1 'polypeptide(L)'
;MNYLSQTYLYPSDFKMLLYASQLLQAEAIRYGVEHWRRNRGACMGAVYWQLNDIWPVASWSSIDYYGRWKALHYFAKRFFAPIMISCEEIGETTNRPAVVMQPSEIETSARLNIANETFEDIEGTVHWELRDHSSKVLQQGCERIAVPALSSHWLEKIDFAQTDFLQNYLSFSFEKDHKVVSEGTVLFTAPKHFCFLDPELSYTIEKNLIKIKASNYAKNVWISSPDSDLILSDNFFDMNAGEKTIQILSGKPEALELHSVYNIK
;
A
#
# COMPACT_ATOMS: atom_id res chain seq x y z
N MET A 1 -9.57 1.67 19.62
CA MET A 1 -8.11 1.55 19.83
C MET A 1 -7.56 0.13 19.64
N ASN A 2 -8.33 -0.96 19.83
CA ASN A 2 -7.79 -2.33 19.75
C ASN A 2 -7.08 -2.67 18.42
N TYR A 3 -7.75 -2.49 17.27
CA TYR A 3 -7.11 -2.74 15.96
C TYR A 3 -5.89 -1.85 15.71
N LEU A 4 -5.94 -0.59 16.14
CA LEU A 4 -4.84 0.35 15.93
C LEU A 4 -3.59 -0.07 16.71
N SER A 5 -3.73 -0.46 17.98
CA SER A 5 -2.59 -0.93 18.80
C SER A 5 -2.04 -2.29 18.38
N GLN A 6 -2.80 -3.08 17.63
CA GLN A 6 -2.31 -4.32 17.02
C GLN A 6 -1.39 -4.04 15.83
N THR A 7 -1.61 -2.96 15.08
CA THR A 7 -0.91 -2.70 13.80
C THR A 7 0.16 -1.60 13.89
N TYR A 8 -0.13 -0.49 14.56
CA TYR A 8 0.72 0.70 14.61
C TYR A 8 1.17 1.02 16.05
N LEU A 9 2.23 1.83 16.16
CA LEU A 9 2.60 2.45 17.43
C LEU A 9 1.49 3.42 17.87
N TYR A 10 1.43 3.71 19.17
CA TYR A 10 0.44 4.65 19.69
C TYR A 10 0.75 6.06 19.17
N PRO A 11 -0.20 6.70 18.45
CA PRO A 11 0.02 8.05 17.94
C PRO A 11 0.18 9.07 19.08
N SER A 12 1.22 9.89 19.01
CA SER A 12 1.53 10.93 20.01
C SER A 12 0.55 12.10 20.01
N ASP A 13 -0.11 12.38 18.88
CA ASP A 13 -1.07 13.47 18.76
C ASP A 13 -2.34 13.07 17.98
N PHE A 14 -3.32 13.97 17.98
CA PHE A 14 -4.60 13.74 17.33
C PHE A 14 -4.49 13.63 15.81
N LYS A 15 -3.55 14.36 15.19
CA LYS A 15 -3.36 14.33 13.74
C LYS A 15 -2.81 12.97 13.29
N MET A 16 -1.83 12.44 14.01
CA MET A 16 -1.29 11.11 13.79
C MET A 16 -2.32 10.03 14.11
N LEU A 17 -3.21 10.25 15.10
CA LEU A 17 -4.34 9.35 15.35
C LEU A 17 -5.29 9.27 14.16
N LEU A 18 -5.66 10.42 13.57
CA LEU A 18 -6.51 10.46 12.38
C LEU A 18 -5.83 9.75 11.20
N TYR A 19 -4.55 10.06 10.95
CA TYR A 19 -3.76 9.41 9.91
C TYR A 19 -3.71 7.89 10.07
N ALA A 20 -3.24 7.40 11.23
CA ALA A 20 -3.12 5.98 11.53
C ALA A 20 -4.48 5.25 11.46
N SER A 21 -5.57 5.89 11.90
CA SER A 21 -6.91 5.30 11.82
C SER A 21 -7.38 5.08 10.38
N GLN A 22 -7.08 6.02 9.48
CA GLN A 22 -7.43 5.89 8.07
C GLN A 22 -6.57 4.84 7.36
N LEU A 23 -5.27 4.77 7.68
CA LEU A 23 -4.40 3.71 7.14
C LEU A 23 -4.88 2.33 7.54
N LEU A 24 -5.21 2.15 8.83
CA LEU A 24 -5.74 0.89 9.35
C LEU A 24 -6.98 0.44 8.58
N GLN A 25 -7.92 1.36 8.34
CA GLN A 25 -9.11 1.08 7.54
C GLN A 25 -8.74 0.70 6.10
N ALA A 26 -7.85 1.48 5.46
CA ALA A 26 -7.46 1.28 4.07
C ALA A 26 -6.76 -0.06 3.85
N GLU A 27 -5.78 -0.41 4.71
CA GLU A 27 -5.06 -1.68 4.66
C GLU A 27 -6.00 -2.86 4.92
N ALA A 28 -6.88 -2.78 5.92
CA ALA A 28 -7.80 -3.88 6.23
C ALA A 28 -8.72 -4.21 5.04
N ILE A 29 -9.29 -3.19 4.39
CA ILE A 29 -10.14 -3.39 3.22
C ILE A 29 -9.31 -3.86 2.02
N ARG A 30 -8.10 -3.31 1.82
CA ARG A 30 -7.18 -3.75 0.76
C ARG A 30 -6.87 -5.24 0.87
N TYR A 31 -6.44 -5.71 2.05
CA TYR A 31 -6.16 -7.13 2.28
C TYR A 31 -7.34 -8.03 1.93
N GLY A 32 -8.55 -7.64 2.34
CA GLY A 32 -9.77 -8.37 1.99
C GLY A 32 -10.06 -8.38 0.49
N VAL A 33 -10.08 -7.20 -0.15
CA VAL A 33 -10.40 -7.06 -1.57
C VAL A 33 -9.40 -7.76 -2.46
N GLU A 34 -8.11 -7.58 -2.22
CA GLU A 34 -7.08 -8.27 -2.98
C GLU A 34 -7.22 -9.79 -2.82
N HIS A 35 -7.44 -10.31 -1.60
CA HIS A 35 -7.67 -11.74 -1.39
C HIS A 35 -8.87 -12.27 -2.19
N TRP A 36 -10.01 -11.55 -2.18
CA TRP A 36 -11.18 -11.97 -2.97
C TRP A 36 -10.92 -11.95 -4.48
N ARG A 37 -10.17 -10.95 -4.98
CA ARG A 37 -9.78 -10.89 -6.40
C ARG A 37 -8.83 -12.01 -6.81
N ARG A 38 -7.90 -12.41 -5.92
CA ARG A 38 -7.02 -13.58 -6.15
C ARG A 38 -7.78 -14.91 -6.18
N ASN A 39 -8.96 -14.97 -5.56
CA ASN A 39 -9.83 -16.13 -5.47
C ASN A 39 -11.05 -16.02 -6.40
N ARG A 40 -10.83 -15.43 -7.59
CA ARG A 40 -11.85 -15.35 -8.63
C ARG A 40 -12.40 -16.74 -8.97
N GLY A 41 -13.71 -16.82 -9.15
CA GLY A 41 -14.44 -18.07 -9.40
C GLY A 41 -15.04 -18.68 -8.14
N ALA A 42 -14.42 -18.46 -6.97
CA ALA A 42 -15.04 -18.70 -5.67
C ALA A 42 -15.74 -17.44 -5.15
N CYS A 43 -15.06 -16.29 -5.25
CA CYS A 43 -15.63 -14.97 -5.01
C CYS A 43 -15.68 -14.19 -6.33
N MET A 44 -16.82 -13.56 -6.62
CA MET A 44 -17.08 -12.85 -7.88
C MET A 44 -17.43 -11.37 -7.70
N GLY A 45 -17.29 -10.83 -6.49
CA GLY A 45 -17.58 -9.43 -6.23
C GLY A 45 -17.13 -8.99 -4.84
N ALA A 46 -16.78 -7.72 -4.72
CA ALA A 46 -16.40 -7.10 -3.46
C ALA A 46 -17.06 -5.72 -3.36
N VAL A 47 -17.90 -5.53 -2.34
CA VAL A 47 -18.51 -4.24 -2.01
C VAL A 47 -18.11 -3.92 -0.58
N TYR A 48 -17.26 -2.90 -0.41
CA TYR A 48 -16.88 -2.47 0.93
C TYR A 48 -17.94 -1.54 1.52
N TRP A 49 -18.19 -1.69 2.81
CA TRP A 49 -19.04 -0.78 3.57
C TRP A 49 -18.16 0.30 4.20
N GLN A 50 -18.33 1.60 3.91
CA GLN A 50 -19.30 2.25 3.01
C GLN A 50 -18.61 3.29 2.12
N LEU A 51 -19.31 3.84 1.13
CA LEU A 51 -18.74 4.84 0.22
C LEU A 51 -18.66 6.23 0.86
N ASN A 52 -19.79 6.77 1.32
CA ASN A 52 -19.95 8.18 1.70
C ASN A 52 -20.55 8.37 3.10
N ASP A 53 -20.61 9.62 3.55
CA ASP A 53 -21.30 10.05 4.78
C ASP A 53 -22.44 11.03 4.48
N ILE A 54 -23.43 11.06 5.38
CA ILE A 54 -24.57 11.99 5.34
C ILE A 54 -24.41 13.20 6.29
N TRP A 55 -23.35 13.22 7.11
CA TRP A 55 -23.00 14.28 8.06
C TRP A 55 -21.56 14.10 8.57
N PRO A 56 -20.92 15.11 9.19
CA PRO A 56 -19.55 14.98 9.73
C PRO A 56 -19.51 14.01 10.92
N VAL A 57 -18.96 12.81 10.70
CA VAL A 57 -18.97 11.73 11.69
C VAL A 57 -17.76 10.81 11.52
N ALA A 58 -17.42 10.06 12.58
CA ALA A 58 -16.56 8.89 12.46
C ALA A 58 -17.38 7.71 11.89
N SER A 59 -17.00 7.22 10.71
CA SER A 59 -17.69 6.14 9.99
C SER A 59 -16.72 5.30 9.16
N TRP A 60 -17.26 4.30 8.47
CA TRP A 60 -16.55 3.45 7.52
C TRP A 60 -16.48 4.00 6.10
N SER A 61 -16.83 5.27 5.88
CA SER A 61 -16.83 5.86 4.54
C SER A 61 -15.40 5.93 3.97
N SER A 62 -15.25 5.85 2.64
CA SER A 62 -14.00 6.19 1.94
C SER A 62 -13.97 7.67 1.51
N ILE A 63 -15.15 8.29 1.36
CA ILE A 63 -15.34 9.72 1.10
C ILE A 63 -16.14 10.32 2.26
N ASP A 64 -15.65 11.38 2.88
CA ASP A 64 -16.37 12.01 3.98
C ASP A 64 -17.52 12.92 3.50
N TYR A 65 -18.26 13.50 4.46
CA TYR A 65 -19.42 14.34 4.19
C TYR A 65 -19.14 15.54 3.26
N TYR A 66 -17.93 16.10 3.31
CA TYR A 66 -17.53 17.24 2.48
C TYR A 66 -16.95 16.82 1.12
N GLY A 67 -16.98 15.53 0.80
CA GLY A 67 -16.44 14.99 -0.46
C GLY A 67 -14.93 14.74 -0.42
N ARG A 68 -14.28 14.82 0.75
CA ARG A 68 -12.83 14.64 0.88
C ARG A 68 -12.49 13.16 0.85
N TRP A 69 -11.48 12.80 0.06
CA TRP A 69 -11.03 11.42 -0.09
C TRP A 69 -10.19 11.02 1.12
N LYS A 70 -10.61 9.97 1.82
CA LYS A 70 -9.82 9.31 2.87
C LYS A 70 -8.81 8.35 2.24
N ALA A 71 -7.88 7.84 3.04
CA ALA A 71 -6.90 6.83 2.59
C ALA A 71 -7.55 5.66 1.84
N LEU A 72 -8.69 5.15 2.34
CA LEU A 72 -9.41 4.05 1.72
C LEU A 72 -9.81 4.32 0.26
N HIS A 73 -10.12 5.57 -0.13
CA HIS A 73 -10.54 5.86 -1.50
C HIS A 73 -9.38 5.79 -2.49
N TYR A 74 -8.19 6.26 -2.08
CA TYR A 74 -6.97 6.11 -2.86
C TYR A 74 -6.55 4.65 -2.99
N PHE A 75 -6.67 3.88 -1.90
CA PHE A 75 -6.46 2.43 -1.93
C PHE A 75 -7.46 1.74 -2.86
N ALA A 76 -8.74 2.12 -2.81
CA ALA A 76 -9.78 1.55 -3.66
C ALA A 76 -9.51 1.75 -5.15
N LYS A 77 -9.00 2.92 -5.52
CA LYS A 77 -8.53 3.17 -6.89
C LYS A 77 -7.44 2.17 -7.33
N ARG A 78 -6.53 1.77 -6.42
CA ARG A 78 -5.46 0.80 -6.71
C ARG A 78 -5.97 -0.65 -6.71
N PHE A 79 -6.65 -1.07 -5.64
CA PHE A 79 -7.08 -2.47 -5.49
C PHE A 79 -8.28 -2.84 -6.37
N PHE A 80 -8.98 -1.87 -6.98
CA PHE A 80 -9.96 -2.09 -8.05
C PHE A 80 -9.46 -1.70 -9.44
N ALA A 81 -8.16 -1.46 -9.62
CA ALA A 81 -7.60 -1.26 -10.95
C ALA A 81 -7.91 -2.47 -11.85
N PRO A 82 -8.27 -2.25 -13.13
CA PRO A 82 -8.67 -3.33 -14.04
C PRO A 82 -7.62 -4.43 -14.17
N ILE A 83 -6.35 -4.04 -14.18
CA ILE A 83 -5.19 -4.93 -14.10
C ILE A 83 -4.49 -4.60 -12.79
N MET A 84 -4.33 -5.60 -11.92
CA MET A 84 -3.76 -5.39 -10.59
C MET A 84 -2.85 -6.55 -10.21
N ILE A 85 -1.65 -6.23 -9.70
CA ILE A 85 -0.77 -7.18 -9.05
C ILE A 85 -0.94 -7.08 -7.54
N SER A 86 -1.09 -8.22 -6.87
CA SER A 86 -1.15 -8.31 -5.41
C SER A 86 -0.20 -9.39 -4.90
N CYS A 87 0.06 -9.34 -3.60
CA CYS A 87 0.94 -10.27 -2.91
C CYS A 87 0.20 -10.98 -1.79
N GLU A 88 0.50 -12.26 -1.63
CA GLU A 88 0.27 -13.02 -0.41
C GLU A 88 1.63 -13.28 0.25
N GLU A 89 1.94 -12.51 1.28
CA GLU A 89 3.16 -12.65 2.05
C GLU A 89 2.98 -13.56 3.29
N ILE A 90 4.03 -14.31 3.59
CA ILE A 90 4.19 -15.06 4.83
C ILE A 90 5.35 -14.42 5.59
N GLY A 91 5.12 -14.18 6.88
CA GLY A 91 6.04 -13.51 7.78
C GLY A 91 5.56 -13.62 9.22
N GLU A 92 6.04 -12.73 10.07
CA GLU A 92 5.78 -12.74 11.50
C GLU A 92 4.28 -12.76 11.84
N THR A 93 3.47 -11.95 11.16
CA THR A 93 2.02 -11.86 11.43
C THR A 93 1.26 -13.15 11.09
N THR A 94 1.81 -13.97 10.19
CA THR A 94 1.25 -15.26 9.78
C THR A 94 1.77 -16.40 10.65
N ASN A 95 3.08 -16.44 10.94
CA ASN A 95 3.70 -17.49 11.74
C ASN A 95 3.47 -17.30 13.25
N ARG A 96 3.31 -16.06 13.71
CA ARG A 96 3.13 -15.69 15.13
C ARG A 96 2.00 -14.68 15.32
N PRO A 97 0.73 -15.09 15.09
CA PRO A 97 -0.43 -14.20 15.21
C PRO A 97 -0.74 -13.76 16.66
N ALA A 98 -0.23 -14.47 17.68
CA ALA A 98 -0.46 -14.15 19.08
C ALA A 98 0.85 -13.98 19.87
N VAL A 99 0.89 -12.95 20.71
CA VAL A 99 2.07 -12.58 21.53
C VAL A 99 2.46 -13.64 22.57
N VAL A 100 1.55 -14.55 22.90
CA VAL A 100 1.75 -15.65 23.86
C VAL A 100 2.28 -16.93 23.21
N MET A 101 2.39 -16.96 21.88
CA MET A 101 2.93 -18.13 21.17
C MET A 101 4.43 -18.27 21.46
N GLN A 102 4.87 -19.52 21.59
CA GLN A 102 6.29 -19.84 21.74
C GLN A 102 7.07 -19.29 20.55
N PRO A 103 8.23 -18.63 20.76
CA PRO A 103 9.09 -18.21 19.67
C PRO A 103 9.48 -19.41 18.78
N SER A 104 9.31 -19.24 17.47
CA SER A 104 9.73 -20.18 16.44
C SER A 104 10.46 -19.42 15.32
N GLU A 105 11.07 -20.17 14.41
CA GLU A 105 11.54 -19.58 13.15
C GLU A 105 10.37 -18.94 12.40
N ILE A 106 10.65 -17.79 11.77
CA ILE A 106 9.68 -17.05 10.96
C ILE A 106 10.02 -17.33 9.50
N GLU A 107 9.09 -17.98 8.81
CA GLU A 107 9.18 -18.15 7.37
C GLU A 107 8.98 -16.79 6.70
N THR A 108 9.78 -16.48 5.70
CA THR A 108 9.60 -15.28 4.87
C THR A 108 9.46 -15.69 3.42
N SER A 109 8.25 -15.57 2.90
CA SER A 109 7.95 -15.94 1.52
C SER A 109 6.82 -15.09 0.97
N ALA A 110 6.70 -15.05 -0.36
CA ALA A 110 5.66 -14.31 -1.04
C ALA A 110 5.15 -15.08 -2.25
N ARG A 111 3.86 -14.93 -2.53
CA ARG A 111 3.25 -15.41 -3.77
C ARG A 111 2.51 -14.27 -4.44
N LEU A 112 2.92 -13.95 -5.67
CA LEU A 112 2.30 -12.87 -6.44
C LEU A 112 1.11 -13.39 -7.24
N ASN A 113 0.13 -12.53 -7.44
CA ASN A 113 -1.03 -12.81 -8.28
C ASN A 113 -1.38 -11.60 -9.14
N ILE A 114 -1.74 -11.86 -10.40
CA ILE A 114 -2.26 -10.84 -11.31
C ILE A 114 -3.74 -11.09 -11.56
N ALA A 115 -4.57 -10.11 -11.23
CA ALA A 115 -5.98 -10.08 -11.53
C ALA A 115 -6.22 -9.26 -12.80
N ASN A 116 -6.77 -9.89 -13.84
CA ASN A 116 -7.19 -9.27 -15.09
C ASN A 116 -8.72 -9.19 -15.15
N GLU A 117 -9.27 -8.00 -14.92
CA GLU A 117 -10.72 -7.70 -15.02
C GLU A 117 -11.10 -7.09 -16.37
N THR A 118 -10.19 -7.13 -17.35
CA THR A 118 -10.47 -6.70 -18.72
C THR A 118 -11.02 -7.85 -19.57
N PHE A 119 -11.64 -7.51 -20.70
CA PHE A 119 -12.18 -8.48 -21.66
C PHE A 119 -11.13 -9.01 -22.65
N GLU A 120 -9.87 -8.61 -22.49
CA GLU A 120 -8.77 -8.99 -23.37
C GLU A 120 -7.72 -9.76 -22.60
N ASP A 121 -7.09 -10.72 -23.27
CA ASP A 121 -5.88 -11.35 -22.75
C ASP A 121 -4.78 -10.29 -22.65
N ILE A 122 -4.05 -10.29 -21.55
CA ILE A 122 -2.96 -9.35 -21.32
C ILE A 122 -1.64 -10.09 -21.25
N GLU A 123 -0.59 -9.44 -21.72
CA GLU A 123 0.78 -9.89 -21.57
C GLU A 123 1.60 -8.76 -20.93
N GLY A 124 2.53 -9.11 -20.06
CA GLY A 124 3.40 -8.14 -19.40
C GLY A 124 4.49 -8.81 -18.57
N THR A 125 5.30 -8.00 -17.92
CA THR A 125 6.42 -8.45 -17.10
C THR A 125 6.14 -8.13 -15.64
N VAL A 126 6.21 -9.14 -14.78
CA VAL A 126 6.26 -8.96 -13.33
C VAL A 126 7.69 -8.67 -12.94
N HIS A 127 7.88 -7.66 -12.12
CA HIS A 127 9.14 -7.35 -11.45
C HIS A 127 8.94 -7.44 -9.96
N TRP A 128 9.91 -8.03 -9.25
CA TRP A 128 9.92 -8.02 -7.79
C TRP A 128 11.33 -7.83 -7.28
N GLU A 129 11.44 -7.18 -6.13
CA GLU A 129 12.70 -6.85 -5.48
C GLU A 129 12.52 -6.95 -3.97
N LEU A 130 13.30 -7.83 -3.34
CA LEU A 130 13.49 -7.81 -1.90
C LEU A 130 14.46 -6.68 -1.56
N ARG A 131 14.03 -5.73 -0.74
CA ARG A 131 14.78 -4.54 -0.38
C ARG A 131 14.95 -4.43 1.13
N ASP A 132 16.05 -3.85 1.59
CA ASP A 132 16.16 -3.42 3.00
C ASP A 132 15.44 -2.08 3.22
N HIS A 133 15.29 -1.64 4.47
CA HIS A 133 14.57 -0.41 4.84
C HIS A 133 15.21 0.89 4.29
N SER A 134 16.45 0.83 3.77
CA SER A 134 17.07 1.94 3.02
C SER A 134 16.71 1.94 1.54
N SER A 135 15.87 1.00 1.12
CA SER A 135 15.52 0.68 -0.27
C SER A 135 16.65 0.06 -1.10
N LYS A 136 17.70 -0.48 -0.49
CA LYS A 136 18.73 -1.20 -1.24
C LYS A 136 18.20 -2.58 -1.66
N VAL A 137 18.36 -2.91 -2.94
CA VAL A 137 17.97 -4.23 -3.49
C VAL A 137 18.92 -5.32 -2.97
N LEU A 138 18.34 -6.35 -2.37
CA LEU A 138 19.03 -7.54 -1.86
C LEU A 138 18.88 -8.72 -2.82
N GLN A 139 17.67 -8.91 -3.35
CA GLN A 139 17.34 -9.92 -4.36
C GLN A 139 16.31 -9.33 -5.31
N GLN A 140 16.28 -9.82 -6.55
CA GLN A 140 15.30 -9.39 -7.53
C GLN A 140 15.01 -10.50 -8.53
N GLY A 141 13.84 -10.42 -9.15
CA GLY A 141 13.46 -11.30 -10.25
C GLY A 141 12.51 -10.61 -11.20
N CYS A 142 12.42 -11.17 -12.41
CA CYS A 142 11.43 -10.76 -13.38
C CYS A 142 10.93 -11.97 -14.16
N GLU A 143 9.65 -11.95 -14.51
CA GLU A 143 9.01 -13.02 -15.27
C GLU A 143 7.98 -12.42 -16.21
N ARG A 144 8.00 -12.84 -17.48
CA ARG A 144 7.00 -12.44 -18.47
C ARG A 144 5.84 -13.42 -18.43
N ILE A 145 4.62 -12.92 -18.27
CA ILE A 145 3.43 -13.75 -18.15
C ILE A 145 2.32 -13.29 -19.08
N ALA A 146 1.47 -14.24 -19.47
CA ALA A 146 0.19 -13.98 -20.13
C ALA A 146 -0.95 -14.33 -19.18
N VAL A 147 -1.90 -13.42 -19.01
CA VAL A 147 -3.08 -13.59 -18.14
C VAL A 147 -4.34 -13.49 -18.99
N PRO A 148 -5.14 -14.57 -19.08
CA PRO A 148 -6.38 -14.55 -19.84
C PRO A 148 -7.35 -13.45 -19.37
N ALA A 149 -8.22 -13.00 -20.28
CA ALA A 149 -9.32 -12.11 -19.96
C ALA A 149 -10.13 -12.63 -18.76
N LEU A 150 -10.60 -11.72 -17.89
CA LEU A 150 -11.49 -12.04 -16.78
C LEU A 150 -10.99 -13.19 -15.90
N SER A 151 -9.71 -13.20 -15.54
CA SER A 151 -9.07 -14.28 -14.78
C SER A 151 -8.10 -13.75 -13.72
N SER A 152 -7.69 -14.63 -12.81
CA SER A 152 -6.62 -14.36 -11.83
C SER A 152 -5.54 -15.42 -11.98
N HIS A 153 -4.28 -15.01 -12.09
CA HIS A 153 -3.15 -15.91 -12.29
C HIS A 153 -2.15 -15.82 -11.13
N TRP A 154 -1.92 -16.95 -10.48
CA TRP A 154 -0.92 -17.08 -9.43
C TRP A 154 0.44 -17.43 -10.01
N LEU A 155 1.47 -16.71 -9.58
CA LEU A 155 2.86 -17.05 -9.86
C LEU A 155 3.36 -18.09 -8.85
N GLU A 156 4.55 -18.64 -9.14
CA GLU A 156 5.26 -19.51 -8.21
C GLU A 156 5.61 -18.79 -6.90
N LYS A 157 5.66 -19.56 -5.81
CA LYS A 157 6.01 -19.04 -4.50
C LYS A 157 7.50 -18.73 -4.45
N ILE A 158 7.84 -17.55 -3.95
CA ILE A 158 9.21 -17.09 -3.75
C ILE A 158 9.54 -17.26 -2.26
N ASP A 159 10.58 -18.02 -1.95
CA ASP A 159 11.11 -18.19 -0.59
C ASP A 159 12.33 -17.28 -0.42
N PHE A 160 12.32 -16.44 0.62
CA PHE A 160 13.40 -15.51 0.94
C PHE A 160 14.36 -16.05 2.02
N ALA A 161 14.29 -17.34 2.32
CA ALA A 161 15.22 -18.06 3.18
C ALA A 161 15.42 -17.38 4.55
N GLN A 162 14.31 -17.02 5.21
CA GLN A 162 14.31 -16.36 6.53
C GLN A 162 15.06 -15.02 6.52
N THR A 163 14.82 -14.20 5.50
CA THR A 163 15.30 -12.81 5.47
C THR A 163 14.92 -12.03 6.73
N ASP A 164 15.66 -10.96 7.04
CA ASP A 164 15.38 -10.10 8.19
C ASP A 164 14.04 -9.36 8.01
N PHE A 165 12.97 -9.97 8.51
CA PHE A 165 11.59 -9.47 8.38
C PHE A 165 11.34 -8.15 9.12
N LEU A 166 12.23 -7.72 10.02
CA LEU A 166 12.12 -6.44 10.73
C LEU A 166 12.67 -5.28 9.91
N GLN A 167 13.53 -5.56 8.92
CA GLN A 167 14.23 -4.54 8.13
C GLN A 167 13.95 -4.66 6.64
N ASN A 168 13.54 -5.82 6.16
CA ASN A 168 13.38 -6.09 4.74
C ASN A 168 11.90 -6.12 4.35
N TYR A 169 11.61 -5.62 3.15
CA TYR A 169 10.28 -5.59 2.56
C TYR A 169 10.35 -6.02 1.10
N LEU A 170 9.22 -6.45 0.55
CA LEU A 170 9.11 -6.80 -0.87
C LEU A 170 8.48 -5.64 -1.62
N SER A 171 9.09 -5.23 -2.73
CA SER A 171 8.50 -4.34 -3.73
C SER A 171 8.21 -5.13 -4.99
N PHE A 172 7.07 -4.89 -5.62
CA PHE A 172 6.67 -5.59 -6.84
C PHE A 172 5.86 -4.69 -7.75
N SER A 173 5.93 -4.97 -9.05
CA SER A 173 5.17 -4.27 -10.08
C SER A 173 4.84 -5.18 -11.25
N PHE A 174 3.80 -4.78 -11.99
CA PHE A 174 3.47 -5.36 -13.27
C PHE A 174 3.55 -4.30 -14.35
N GLU A 175 4.40 -4.55 -15.34
CA GLU A 175 4.65 -3.69 -16.49
C GLU A 175 3.95 -4.26 -17.72
N LYS A 176 3.17 -3.42 -18.41
CA LYS A 176 2.57 -3.71 -19.72
C LYS A 176 2.89 -2.56 -20.65
N ASP A 177 3.33 -2.86 -21.87
CA ASP A 177 3.70 -1.87 -22.89
C ASP A 177 4.70 -0.81 -22.39
N HIS A 178 5.74 -1.24 -21.66
CA HIS A 178 6.75 -0.37 -21.05
C HIS A 178 6.23 0.64 -20.01
N LYS A 179 5.04 0.36 -19.45
CA LYS A 179 4.42 1.17 -18.41
C LYS A 179 4.02 0.29 -17.24
N VAL A 180 4.42 0.70 -16.03
CA VAL A 180 3.91 0.11 -14.79
C VAL A 180 2.41 0.39 -14.69
N VAL A 181 1.60 -0.66 -14.71
CA VAL A 181 0.13 -0.56 -14.61
C VAL A 181 -0.37 -0.80 -13.19
N SER A 182 0.41 -1.52 -12.38
CA SER A 182 0.12 -1.78 -10.98
C SER A 182 1.43 -2.06 -10.23
N GLU A 183 1.53 -1.56 -9.01
CA GLU A 183 2.71 -1.71 -8.13
C GLU A 183 2.27 -1.77 -6.68
N GLY A 184 3.12 -2.32 -5.82
CA GLY A 184 2.89 -2.36 -4.39
C GLY A 184 4.13 -2.79 -3.61
N THR A 185 4.00 -2.72 -2.29
CA THR A 185 4.97 -3.28 -1.37
C THR A 185 4.27 -4.03 -0.24
N VAL A 186 4.95 -4.98 0.38
CA VAL A 186 4.49 -5.68 1.58
C VAL A 186 5.60 -5.79 2.61
N LEU A 187 5.20 -5.75 3.87
CA LEU A 187 6.08 -6.02 5.00
C LEU A 187 5.87 -7.47 5.45
N PHE A 188 6.92 -8.12 5.94
CA PHE A 188 6.82 -9.44 6.55
C PHE A 188 6.47 -9.39 8.04
N THR A 189 6.05 -8.23 8.53
CA THR A 189 5.74 -7.96 9.94
C THR A 189 4.73 -6.83 10.06
N ALA A 190 4.15 -6.64 11.25
CA ALA A 190 3.31 -5.49 11.53
C ALA A 190 4.14 -4.20 11.45
N PRO A 191 3.58 -3.08 10.93
CA PRO A 191 4.31 -1.82 10.81
C PRO A 191 4.96 -1.33 12.11
N LYS A 192 4.33 -1.57 13.27
CA LYS A 192 4.90 -1.18 14.58
C LYS A 192 6.18 -1.93 14.99
N HIS A 193 6.49 -3.07 14.36
CA HIS A 193 7.72 -3.83 14.61
C HIS A 193 8.79 -3.55 13.56
N PHE A 194 8.39 -3.07 12.37
CA PHE A 194 9.32 -2.79 11.29
C PHE A 194 10.23 -1.58 11.63
N CYS A 195 11.53 -1.76 11.45
CA CYS A 195 12.56 -0.78 11.74
C CYS A 195 12.68 0.26 10.61
N PHE A 196 11.70 1.15 10.51
CA PHE A 196 11.75 2.24 9.53
C PHE A 196 12.91 3.21 9.82
N LEU A 197 13.66 3.55 8.76
CA LEU A 197 14.52 4.74 8.76
C LEU A 197 13.68 5.99 8.48
N ASP A 198 14.22 7.17 8.85
CA ASP A 198 13.62 8.43 8.42
C ASP A 198 13.68 8.50 6.89
N PRO A 199 12.54 8.58 6.18
CA PRO A 199 12.54 8.69 4.72
C PRO A 199 13.07 10.03 4.21
N GLU A 200 13.28 11.03 5.07
CA GLU A 200 13.75 12.37 4.68
C GLU A 200 12.87 12.99 3.58
N LEU A 201 11.55 12.86 3.76
CA LEU A 201 10.56 13.29 2.78
C LEU A 201 10.68 14.79 2.49
N SER A 202 10.79 15.13 1.22
CA SER A 202 10.79 16.51 0.74
C SER A 202 9.94 16.65 -0.51
N TYR A 203 9.49 17.87 -0.81
CA TYR A 203 8.71 18.14 -2.01
C TYR A 203 9.13 19.43 -2.71
N THR A 204 8.84 19.49 -4.00
CA THR A 204 8.74 20.73 -4.78
C THR A 204 7.39 20.79 -5.48
N ILE A 205 6.86 22.00 -5.67
CA ILE A 205 5.62 22.23 -6.41
C ILE A 205 5.95 22.98 -7.69
N GLU A 206 5.60 22.41 -8.83
CA GLU A 206 5.72 23.03 -10.15
C GLU A 206 4.34 23.03 -10.82
N LYS A 207 3.70 24.22 -10.86
CA LYS A 207 2.32 24.40 -11.33
C LYS A 207 1.33 23.53 -10.53
N ASN A 208 0.85 22.44 -11.13
CA ASN A 208 -0.06 21.48 -10.54
C ASN A 208 0.59 20.11 -10.28
N LEU A 209 1.92 20.03 -10.31
CA LEU A 209 2.68 18.82 -10.04
C LEU A 209 3.45 18.98 -8.73
N ILE A 210 3.31 17.99 -7.85
CA ILE A 210 4.04 17.85 -6.60
C ILE A 210 5.07 16.75 -6.82
N LYS A 211 6.35 17.10 -6.79
CA LYS A 211 7.45 16.15 -6.89
C LYS A 211 7.95 15.83 -5.49
N ILE A 212 7.82 14.58 -5.07
CA ILE A 212 8.21 14.10 -3.75
C ILE A 212 9.49 13.32 -3.88
N LYS A 213 10.40 13.48 -2.91
CA LYS A 213 11.62 12.70 -2.79
C LYS A 213 11.68 11.98 -1.46
N ALA A 214 12.29 10.80 -1.46
CA ALA A 214 12.60 10.04 -0.25
C ALA A 214 14.01 9.45 -0.37
N SER A 215 14.77 9.49 0.73
CA SER A 215 16.11 8.88 0.84
C SER A 215 16.03 7.40 1.25
N ASN A 216 14.99 7.01 1.98
CA ASN A 216 14.76 5.65 2.46
C ASN A 216 13.33 5.20 2.13
N TYR A 217 12.98 3.95 2.48
CA TYR A 217 11.63 3.44 2.24
C TYR A 217 10.58 4.22 3.04
N ALA A 218 9.57 4.74 2.34
CA ALA A 218 8.47 5.50 2.93
C ALA A 218 7.14 4.77 2.72
N LYS A 219 6.61 4.16 3.78
CA LYS A 219 5.30 3.50 3.73
C LYS A 219 4.16 4.51 3.95
N ASN A 220 3.14 4.43 3.10
CA ASN A 220 1.88 5.17 3.12
C ASN A 220 2.02 6.69 3.15
N VAL A 221 2.92 7.25 2.34
CA VAL A 221 3.16 8.69 2.22
C VAL A 221 1.84 9.46 2.07
N TRP A 222 1.53 10.25 3.08
CA TRP A 222 0.36 11.13 3.14
C TRP A 222 0.77 12.56 2.89
N ILE A 223 0.23 13.12 1.82
CA ILE A 223 0.34 14.52 1.45
C ILE A 223 -0.91 15.22 1.97
N SER A 224 -0.71 16.21 2.82
CA SER A 224 -1.78 17.02 3.39
C SER A 224 -1.48 18.50 3.24
N SER A 225 -2.51 19.33 3.29
CA SER A 225 -2.41 20.79 3.35
C SER A 225 -3.27 21.27 4.52
N PRO A 226 -2.74 22.13 5.40
CA PRO A 226 -3.51 22.71 6.49
C PRO A 226 -4.53 23.76 6.00
N ASP A 227 -4.34 24.28 4.80
CA ASP A 227 -5.03 25.44 4.23
C ASP A 227 -5.97 25.10 3.06
N SER A 228 -5.89 23.88 2.50
CA SER A 228 -6.72 23.47 1.35
C SER A 228 -7.12 22.00 1.45
N ASP A 229 -8.38 21.72 1.13
CA ASP A 229 -8.80 20.37 0.76
C ASP A 229 -8.20 20.01 -0.60
N LEU A 230 -7.45 18.90 -0.67
CA LEU A 230 -6.76 18.45 -1.86
C LEU A 230 -7.34 17.14 -2.38
N ILE A 231 -7.57 17.08 -3.68
CA ILE A 231 -7.73 15.81 -4.40
C ILE A 231 -6.51 15.66 -5.29
N LEU A 232 -5.75 14.60 -5.05
CA LEU A 232 -4.50 14.31 -5.75
C LEU A 232 -4.70 13.13 -6.70
N SER A 233 -3.84 13.03 -7.73
CA SER A 233 -3.83 11.87 -8.62
C SER A 233 -3.53 10.57 -7.88
N ASP A 234 -2.75 10.66 -6.80
CA ASP A 234 -2.48 9.60 -5.85
C ASP A 234 -2.09 10.18 -4.48
N ASN A 235 -2.40 9.48 -3.39
CA ASN A 235 -2.04 9.86 -2.01
C ASN A 235 -2.05 8.59 -1.14
N PHE A 236 -1.40 8.59 0.03
CA PHE A 236 -1.25 7.39 0.87
C PHE A 236 -0.60 6.23 0.09
N PHE A 237 0.52 6.49 -0.57
CA PHE A 237 1.23 5.47 -1.38
C PHE A 237 2.54 5.06 -0.72
N ASP A 238 2.99 3.86 -1.04
CA ASP A 238 4.33 3.40 -0.68
C ASP A 238 5.35 3.94 -1.69
N MET A 239 6.56 4.23 -1.22
CA MET A 239 7.63 4.80 -2.03
C MET A 239 8.98 4.21 -1.62
N ASN A 240 9.64 3.54 -2.56
CA ASN A 240 11.07 3.23 -2.46
C ASN A 240 11.88 4.54 -2.57
N ALA A 241 13.13 4.54 -2.10
CA ALA A 241 14.01 5.70 -2.25
C ALA A 241 14.07 6.18 -3.72
N GLY A 242 13.98 7.49 -3.94
CA GLY A 242 13.88 8.08 -5.26
C GLY A 242 12.91 9.26 -5.32
N GLU A 243 12.19 9.38 -6.44
CA GLU A 243 11.28 10.49 -6.70
C GLU A 243 9.93 9.98 -7.24
N LYS A 244 8.82 10.59 -6.79
CA LYS A 244 7.47 10.32 -7.30
C LYS A 244 6.76 11.64 -7.58
N THR A 245 6.10 11.75 -8.74
CA THR A 245 5.37 12.96 -9.14
C THR A 245 3.87 12.72 -9.05
N ILE A 246 3.19 13.60 -8.33
CA ILE A 246 1.76 13.56 -8.06
C ILE A 246 1.11 14.81 -8.65
N GLN A 247 -0.02 14.67 -9.33
CA GLN A 247 -0.77 15.78 -9.88
C GLN A 247 -1.85 16.25 -8.90
N ILE A 248 -1.98 17.56 -8.74
CA ILE A 248 -3.11 18.20 -8.05
C ILE A 248 -4.30 18.21 -9.01
N LEU A 249 -5.37 17.48 -8.65
CA LEU A 249 -6.62 17.42 -9.42
C LEU A 249 -7.61 18.49 -8.95
N SER A 250 -7.62 18.79 -7.65
CA SER A 250 -8.44 19.83 -7.05
C SER A 250 -7.75 20.43 -5.82
N GLY A 251 -8.03 21.69 -5.54
CA GLY A 251 -7.42 22.47 -4.46
C GLY A 251 -6.20 23.29 -4.89
N LYS A 252 -5.76 24.21 -4.02
CA LYS A 252 -4.60 25.10 -4.24
C LYS A 252 -3.85 25.28 -2.91
N PRO A 253 -2.87 24.42 -2.62
CA PRO A 253 -2.15 24.50 -1.36
C PRO A 253 -1.10 25.63 -1.40
N GLU A 254 -1.07 26.45 -0.36
CA GLU A 254 0.06 27.36 -0.06
C GLU A 254 1.22 26.58 0.56
N ALA A 255 0.92 25.58 1.39
CA ALA A 255 1.90 24.70 2.02
C ALA A 255 1.44 23.23 2.00
N LEU A 256 2.40 22.31 1.90
CA LEU A 256 2.18 20.88 2.07
C LEU A 256 2.95 20.34 3.28
N GLU A 257 2.36 19.34 3.91
CA GLU A 257 2.99 18.52 4.93
C GLU A 257 3.01 17.08 4.46
N LEU A 258 4.16 16.42 4.61
CA LEU A 258 4.38 15.04 4.25
C LEU A 258 4.53 14.19 5.52
N HIS A 259 3.78 13.11 5.60
CA HIS A 259 3.89 12.11 6.66
C HIS A 259 4.02 10.73 6.05
N SER A 260 4.60 9.80 6.79
CA SER A 260 4.64 8.38 6.48
C SER A 260 4.41 7.58 7.76
N VAL A 261 4.34 6.26 7.67
CA VAL A 261 4.25 5.40 8.85
C VAL A 261 5.40 5.66 9.86
N TYR A 262 6.58 6.09 9.39
CA TYR A 262 7.69 6.48 10.26
C TYR A 262 7.32 7.57 11.28
N ASN A 263 6.40 8.48 10.92
CA ASN A 263 5.98 9.58 11.78
C ASN A 263 4.98 9.16 12.87
N ILE A 264 4.46 7.93 12.83
CA ILE A 264 3.56 7.40 13.86
C ILE A 264 4.42 6.96 15.06
N LYS A 265 4.58 7.86 16.02
CA LYS A 265 5.31 7.67 17.29
C LYS A 265 4.54 8.30 18.42
#